data_AF-A0A1Z9S9Y9-F1
#
_entry.id   AF-A0A1Z9S9Y9-F1
#
_cell.length_a   1.000
_cell.length_b   1.000
_cell.length_c   1.000
_cell.angle_alpha   90.00
_cell.angle_beta   90.00
_cell.angle_gamma   90.00
#
_symmetry.space_group_name_H-M   'P 1'
#
loop_
_entity.id
_entity.type
_entity.pdbx_description
1 polymer ?
#
loop_
_entity_poly.entity_id
_entity_poly.type
_entity_poly.pdbx_seq_one_letter_code
_entity_poly.pdbx_strand_id
1 'polypeptide(L)'
;MTIEKLAMNSVMAGCLPEYFPIVVTGMLAVLRTEFNIGGLATTTGGGAPGFIVSGRVADDLGVSGVTGCFGPGYRANSTIGWALRLAIRNLGGAHPGDMDKSTQTWPGKLAFCFAENEARNSVEPLRVAEGFSADTSTLTVHGLRGVHYNNETA
;
A
#
# COMPACT_ATOMS: atom_id res chain seq x y z
N MET A 1 11.23 -14.24 -3.41
CA MET A 1 10.79 -13.81 -2.05
C MET A 1 10.43 -15.06 -1.25
N THR A 2 10.77 -15.13 0.04
CA THR A 2 10.25 -16.17 0.96
C THR A 2 9.30 -15.55 1.97
N ILE A 3 8.36 -16.34 2.50
CA ILE A 3 7.39 -15.90 3.53
C ILE A 3 8.10 -15.46 4.80
N GLU A 4 9.15 -16.17 5.22
CA GLU A 4 9.97 -15.81 6.39
C GLU A 4 10.55 -14.39 6.27
N LYS A 5 11.16 -14.06 5.12
CA LYS A 5 11.70 -12.72 4.87
C LYS A 5 10.60 -11.65 4.88
N LEU A 6 9.42 -11.96 4.36
CA LEU A 6 8.29 -11.04 4.40
C LEU A 6 7.77 -10.81 5.84
N ALA A 7 7.74 -11.87 6.65
CA ALA A 7 7.36 -11.79 8.07
C ALA A 7 8.35 -10.92 8.86
N MET A 8 9.66 -11.09 8.65
CA MET A 8 10.69 -10.24 9.26
C MET A 8 10.47 -8.75 8.95
N ASN A 9 10.19 -8.40 7.70
CA ASN A 9 9.88 -7.02 7.32
C ASN A 9 8.58 -6.51 7.96
N SER A 10 7.58 -7.37 8.11
CA SER A 10 6.32 -7.03 8.77
C SER A 10 6.53 -6.73 10.27
N VAL A 11 7.33 -7.53 10.96
CA VAL A 11 7.69 -7.30 12.37
C VAL A 11 8.48 -5.99 12.53
N MET A 12 9.49 -5.76 11.69
CA MET A 12 10.26 -4.50 11.70
C MET A 12 9.37 -3.27 11.45
N ALA A 13 8.33 -3.42 10.64
CA ALA A 13 7.36 -2.36 10.38
C ALA A 13 6.34 -2.15 11.52
N GLY A 14 6.35 -3.00 12.55
CA GLY A 14 5.41 -2.92 13.67
C GLY A 14 4.05 -3.55 13.39
N CYS A 15 3.91 -4.37 12.34
CA CYS A 15 2.67 -5.10 12.08
C CYS A 15 2.31 -6.02 13.24
N LEU A 16 1.02 -6.17 13.49
CA LEU A 16 0.50 -7.28 14.27
C LEU A 16 0.44 -8.54 13.39
N PRO A 17 0.52 -9.76 13.96
CA PRO A 17 0.42 -11.01 13.20
C PRO A 17 -0.84 -11.10 12.33
N GLU A 18 -1.96 -10.56 12.82
CA GLU A 18 -3.26 -10.55 12.15
C GLU A 18 -3.23 -9.74 10.83
N TYR A 19 -2.30 -8.80 10.69
CA TYR A 19 -2.12 -8.01 9.46
C TYR A 19 -1.32 -8.75 8.39
N PHE A 20 -0.58 -9.79 8.77
CA PHE A 20 0.35 -10.47 7.88
C PHE A 20 -0.30 -11.06 6.62
N PRO A 21 -1.51 -11.65 6.66
CA PRO A 21 -2.21 -12.09 5.45
C PRO A 21 -2.44 -10.98 4.42
N ILE A 22 -2.72 -9.75 4.87
CA ILE A 22 -2.85 -8.58 3.98
C ILE A 22 -1.50 -8.24 3.37
N VAL A 23 -0.41 -8.27 4.14
CA VAL A 23 0.95 -8.01 3.62
C VAL A 23 1.37 -9.06 2.59
N VAL A 24 1.06 -10.35 2.83
CA VAL A 24 1.31 -11.42 1.85
C VAL A 24 0.54 -11.15 0.56
N THR A 25 -0.76 -10.86 0.67
CA THR A 25 -1.62 -10.57 -0.49
C THR A 25 -1.11 -9.35 -1.27
N GLY A 26 -0.76 -8.28 -0.57
CA GLY A 26 -0.22 -7.06 -1.18
C GLY A 26 1.10 -7.31 -1.90
N MET A 27 1.99 -8.12 -1.33
CA MET A 27 3.25 -8.43 -1.99
C MET A 27 3.07 -9.36 -3.19
N LEU A 28 2.15 -10.32 -3.13
CA LEU A 28 1.78 -11.14 -4.29
C LEU A 28 1.23 -10.28 -5.43
N ALA A 29 0.41 -9.28 -5.12
CA ALA A 29 -0.10 -8.34 -6.11
C ALA A 29 1.00 -7.42 -6.69
N VAL A 30 1.93 -6.93 -5.86
CA VAL A 30 3.09 -6.13 -6.31
C VAL A 30 4.02 -6.91 -7.23
N LEU A 31 4.16 -8.22 -7.00
CA LEU A 31 5.01 -9.11 -7.78
C LEU A 31 4.37 -9.55 -9.11
N ARG A 32 3.11 -9.19 -9.38
CA ARG A 32 2.49 -9.43 -10.68
C ARG A 32 3.17 -8.62 -11.78
N THR A 33 3.40 -9.24 -12.92
CA THR A 33 4.09 -8.63 -14.07
C THR A 33 3.33 -7.40 -14.57
N GLU A 34 2.00 -7.44 -14.54
CA GLU A 34 1.10 -6.36 -14.95
C GLU A 34 1.29 -5.10 -14.11
N PHE A 35 1.65 -5.26 -12.83
CA PHE A 35 1.89 -4.11 -11.95
C PHE A 35 3.26 -3.46 -12.19
N ASN A 36 4.26 -4.24 -12.65
CA ASN A 36 5.60 -3.76 -12.98
C ASN A 36 6.25 -2.87 -11.89
N ILE A 37 6.44 -3.44 -10.69
CA ILE A 37 7.09 -2.73 -9.58
C ILE A 37 8.49 -2.23 -9.93
N GLY A 38 9.23 -2.94 -10.78
CA GLY A 38 10.55 -2.51 -11.25
C GLY A 38 10.49 -1.19 -12.01
N GLY A 39 9.56 -1.05 -12.95
CA GLY A 39 9.33 0.21 -13.67
C GLY A 39 8.87 1.33 -12.73
N LEU A 40 7.97 1.01 -11.78
CA LEU A 40 7.48 1.99 -10.81
C LEU A 40 8.58 2.48 -9.85
N ALA A 41 9.54 1.63 -9.47
CA ALA A 41 10.66 2.00 -8.60
C ALA A 41 11.77 2.77 -9.32
N THR A 42 11.98 2.49 -10.62
CA THR A 42 13.08 3.05 -11.43
C THR A 42 12.70 4.32 -12.20
N THR A 43 11.48 4.83 -12.01
CA THR A 43 11.08 6.14 -12.54
C THR A 43 11.64 7.30 -11.71
N THR A 44 12.06 8.36 -12.38
CA THR A 44 12.46 9.62 -11.71
C THR A 44 11.29 10.38 -11.10
N GLY A 45 10.06 10.06 -11.49
CA GLY A 45 8.84 10.72 -11.04
C GLY A 45 8.43 10.42 -9.59
N GLY A 46 9.12 9.56 -8.84
CA GLY A 46 8.77 9.33 -7.44
C GLY A 46 7.56 8.42 -7.22
N GLY A 47 7.26 7.53 -8.17
CA GLY A 47 6.15 6.58 -8.08
C GLY A 47 6.25 5.63 -6.88
N ALA A 48 5.11 5.24 -6.32
CA ALA A 48 5.00 4.32 -5.20
C ALA A 48 3.74 3.45 -5.31
N PRO A 49 3.77 2.18 -4.88
CA PRO A 49 2.54 1.39 -4.77
C PRO A 49 1.66 1.94 -3.64
N GLY A 50 0.37 2.12 -3.93
CA GLY A 50 -0.68 2.36 -2.95
C GLY A 50 -1.60 1.15 -2.84
N PHE A 51 -2.04 0.85 -1.63
CA PHE A 51 -2.78 -0.37 -1.29
C PHE A 51 -4.18 -0.02 -0.78
N ILE A 52 -5.21 -0.57 -1.42
CA ILE A 52 -6.61 -0.34 -1.07
C ILE A 52 -7.20 -1.68 -0.60
N VAL A 53 -7.63 -1.75 0.66
CA VAL A 53 -8.27 -2.93 1.24
C VAL A 53 -9.79 -2.79 1.11
N SER A 54 -10.48 -3.78 0.58
CA SER A 54 -11.95 -3.79 0.40
C SER A 54 -12.55 -5.06 1.00
N GLY A 55 -13.75 -4.97 1.58
CA GLY A 55 -14.44 -6.05 2.27
C GLY A 55 -14.20 -6.12 3.79
N ARG A 56 -14.87 -7.08 4.44
CA ARG A 56 -14.98 -7.20 5.92
C ARG A 56 -13.63 -7.27 6.64
N VAL A 57 -12.58 -7.75 5.98
CA VAL A 57 -11.22 -7.81 6.57
C VAL A 57 -10.71 -6.43 6.99
N ALA A 58 -11.15 -5.36 6.31
CA ALA A 58 -10.81 -3.99 6.70
C ALA A 58 -11.36 -3.65 8.09
N ASP A 59 -12.64 -3.96 8.32
CA ASP A 59 -13.31 -3.73 9.60
C ASP A 59 -12.72 -4.61 10.70
N ASP A 60 -12.54 -5.91 10.42
CA ASP A 60 -12.05 -6.90 11.38
C ASP A 60 -10.64 -6.56 11.89
N LEU A 61 -9.80 -5.96 11.05
CA LEU A 61 -8.41 -5.62 11.38
C LEU A 61 -8.18 -4.12 11.66
N GLY A 62 -9.24 -3.31 11.60
CA GLY A 62 -9.16 -1.86 11.83
C GLY A 62 -8.35 -1.11 10.77
N VAL A 63 -8.38 -1.58 9.52
CA VAL A 63 -7.87 -0.80 8.37
C VAL A 63 -8.89 0.28 8.07
N SER A 64 -8.49 1.54 8.20
CA SER A 64 -9.40 2.68 8.09
C SER A 64 -9.47 3.23 6.67
N GLY A 65 -10.70 3.47 6.20
CA GLY A 65 -11.02 4.25 5.00
C GLY A 65 -11.66 5.61 5.29
N VAL A 66 -11.73 6.00 6.56
CA VAL A 66 -12.47 7.19 7.01
C VAL A 66 -11.56 8.40 7.18
N THR A 67 -12.05 9.44 7.85
CA THR A 67 -11.32 10.69 8.11
C THR A 67 -9.88 10.43 8.57
N GLY A 68 -8.93 11.02 7.85
CA GLY A 68 -7.51 10.95 8.17
C GLY A 68 -6.82 9.63 7.82
N CYS A 69 -7.43 8.74 7.01
CA CYS A 69 -6.89 7.41 6.69
C CYS A 69 -5.48 7.40 6.06
N PHE A 70 -5.02 8.50 5.47
CA PHE A 70 -3.67 8.67 4.91
C PHE A 70 -2.65 9.24 5.91
N GLY A 71 -3.10 9.64 7.10
CA GLY A 71 -2.30 10.32 8.12
C GLY A 71 -1.98 9.44 9.33
N PRO A 72 -1.40 10.04 10.38
CA PRO A 72 -1.17 9.34 11.64
C PRO A 72 -2.51 9.02 12.32
N GLY A 73 -2.63 7.83 12.91
CA GLY A 73 -3.80 7.48 13.74
C GLY A 73 -4.33 6.05 13.55
N TYR A 74 -3.98 5.39 12.44
CA TYR A 74 -4.44 4.03 12.14
C TYR A 74 -3.26 3.08 12.01
N ARG A 75 -2.97 2.32 13.08
CA ARG A 75 -1.84 1.38 13.13
C ARG A 75 -1.86 0.41 11.95
N ALA A 76 -3.01 -0.16 11.62
CA ALA A 76 -3.15 -1.10 10.51
C ALA A 76 -2.66 -0.46 9.20
N ASN A 77 -3.21 0.68 8.81
CA ASN A 77 -2.81 1.45 7.62
C ASN A 77 -1.31 1.71 7.57
N SER A 78 -0.77 2.32 8.63
CA SER A 78 0.64 2.73 8.65
C SER A 78 1.59 1.54 8.62
N THR A 79 1.32 0.50 9.42
CA THR A 79 2.23 -0.65 9.55
C THR A 79 2.13 -1.59 8.35
N ILE A 80 0.94 -1.84 7.78
CA ILE A 80 0.78 -2.63 6.54
C ILE A 80 1.48 -1.93 5.38
N GLY A 81 1.20 -0.64 5.18
CA GLY A 81 1.84 0.14 4.13
C GLY A 81 3.36 0.17 4.28
N TRP A 82 3.85 0.33 5.52
CA TRP A 82 5.28 0.32 5.79
C TRP A 82 5.91 -1.06 5.61
N ALA A 83 5.25 -2.15 6.02
CA ALA A 83 5.74 -3.52 5.82
C ALA A 83 5.94 -3.84 4.34
N LEU A 84 4.94 -3.49 3.51
CA LEU A 84 5.02 -3.68 2.06
C LEU A 84 6.15 -2.84 1.45
N ARG A 85 6.27 -1.57 1.85
CA ARG A 85 7.34 -0.68 1.36
C ARG A 85 8.73 -1.16 1.79
N LEU A 86 8.86 -1.56 3.06
CA LEU A 86 10.11 -2.05 3.64
C LEU A 86 10.54 -3.36 2.97
N ALA A 87 9.60 -4.25 2.66
CA ALA A 87 9.88 -5.47 1.91
C ALA A 87 10.30 -5.18 0.45
N ILE A 88 9.66 -4.25 -0.25
CA ILE A 88 10.10 -3.81 -1.59
C ILE A 88 11.53 -3.26 -1.53
N ARG A 89 11.87 -2.51 -0.49
CA ARG A 89 13.21 -1.95 -0.31
C ARG A 89 14.24 -3.03 0.02
N ASN A 90 14.00 -3.84 1.05
CA ASN A 90 14.97 -4.80 1.57
C ASN A 90 15.09 -6.07 0.73
N LEU A 91 14.01 -6.51 0.09
CA LEU A 91 14.00 -7.74 -0.72
C LEU A 91 14.09 -7.44 -2.22
N GLY A 92 13.49 -6.33 -2.64
CA GLY A 92 13.55 -5.87 -4.02
C GLY A 92 14.77 -5.01 -4.31
N GLY A 93 15.48 -4.47 -3.32
CA GLY A 93 16.66 -3.63 -3.53
C GLY A 93 16.34 -2.17 -3.87
N ALA A 94 15.08 -1.73 -3.69
CA ALA A 94 14.60 -0.38 -4.02
C ALA A 94 15.12 0.70 -3.04
N HIS A 95 16.44 0.82 -2.91
CA HIS A 95 17.13 1.81 -2.10
C HIS A 95 17.30 3.13 -2.88
N PRO A 96 17.04 4.30 -2.25
CA PRO A 96 17.28 5.61 -2.87
C PRO A 96 18.71 5.76 -3.40
N GLY A 97 18.84 6.25 -4.64
CA GLY A 97 20.13 6.45 -5.30
C GLY A 97 20.66 5.20 -6.02
N ASP A 98 20.14 4.02 -5.69
CA ASP A 98 20.43 2.77 -6.40
C ASP A 98 19.25 2.38 -7.30
N MET A 99 18.50 1.30 -7.01
CA MET A 99 17.34 0.92 -7.83
C MET A 99 16.22 1.98 -7.77
N ASP A 100 16.01 2.65 -6.63
CA ASP A 100 15.01 3.72 -6.56
C ASP A 100 15.59 4.99 -7.19
N LYS A 101 15.05 5.35 -8.36
CA LYS A 101 15.54 6.47 -9.19
C LYS A 101 14.77 7.78 -8.97
N SER A 102 13.91 7.85 -7.97
CA SER A 102 13.11 9.04 -7.69
C SER A 102 13.98 10.28 -7.52
N THR A 103 13.72 11.34 -8.29
CA THR A 103 14.37 12.65 -8.07
C THR A 103 13.89 13.27 -6.76
N GLN A 104 12.57 13.19 -6.53
CA GLN A 104 11.91 13.58 -5.28
C GLN A 104 10.82 12.54 -5.01
N THR A 105 10.62 12.22 -3.73
CA THR A 105 9.51 11.37 -3.29
C THR A 105 8.41 12.24 -2.69
N TRP A 106 7.27 11.62 -2.41
CA TRP A 106 6.15 12.23 -1.69
C TRP A 106 5.89 11.46 -0.39
N PRO A 107 5.23 12.05 0.62
CA PRO A 107 5.03 11.41 1.92
C PRO A 107 4.40 10.01 1.85
N GLY A 108 3.49 9.76 0.91
CA GLY A 108 2.88 8.43 0.74
C GLY A 108 3.83 7.34 0.23
N LYS A 109 5.01 7.69 -0.30
CA LYS A 109 6.03 6.69 -0.63
C LYS A 109 6.66 6.04 0.61
N LEU A 110 6.45 6.61 1.80
CA LEU A 110 6.75 5.96 3.07
C LEU A 110 5.79 4.81 3.32
N ALA A 111 4.49 5.10 3.40
CA ALA A 111 3.43 4.10 3.57
C ALA A 111 2.13 4.67 2.98
N PHE A 112 1.46 3.90 2.12
CA PHE A 112 0.17 4.29 1.55
C PHE A 112 -0.76 3.08 1.48
N CYS A 113 -1.47 2.83 2.58
CA CYS A 113 -2.45 1.75 2.69
C CYS A 113 -3.68 2.27 3.43
N PHE A 114 -4.87 1.96 2.92
CA PHE A 114 -6.13 2.38 3.48
C PHE A 114 -7.25 1.43 3.06
N ALA A 115 -8.40 1.51 3.71
CA ALA A 115 -9.56 0.76 3.30
C ALA A 115 -10.48 1.58 2.38
N GLU A 116 -11.26 0.89 1.57
CA GLU A 116 -12.43 1.47 0.94
C GLU A 116 -13.49 1.82 2.00
N ASN A 117 -14.14 2.98 1.86
CA ASN A 117 -15.20 3.41 2.77
C ASN A 117 -16.57 3.01 2.24
N GLU A 118 -16.84 1.71 2.16
CA GLU A 118 -18.05 1.15 1.55
C GLU A 118 -19.33 1.70 2.18
N ALA A 119 -19.36 1.88 3.50
CA ALA A 119 -20.53 2.37 4.23
C ALA A 119 -20.93 3.81 3.85
N ARG A 120 -20.00 4.61 3.31
CA ARG A 120 -20.27 5.98 2.86
C ARG A 120 -20.13 6.15 1.35
N ASN A 121 -19.85 5.07 0.63
CA ASN A 121 -19.70 5.11 -0.81
C ASN A 121 -21.06 4.89 -1.49
N SER A 122 -21.42 5.75 -2.44
CA SER A 122 -22.67 5.61 -3.20
C SER A 122 -22.53 4.70 -4.42
N VAL A 123 -21.29 4.37 -4.80
CA VAL A 123 -21.01 3.41 -5.87
C VAL A 123 -20.72 2.03 -5.29
N GLU A 124 -20.78 1.02 -6.16
CA GLU A 124 -20.43 -0.34 -5.78
C GLU A 124 -18.99 -0.44 -5.25
N PRO A 125 -18.71 -1.33 -4.28
CA PRO A 125 -17.36 -1.52 -3.78
C PRO A 125 -16.38 -1.92 -4.88
N LEU A 126 -15.13 -1.46 -4.80
CA LEU A 126 -14.07 -1.69 -5.78
C LEU A 126 -13.92 -3.17 -6.12
N ARG A 127 -14.00 -4.06 -5.13
CA ARG A 127 -13.92 -5.51 -5.39
C ARG A 127 -15.05 -6.02 -6.29
N VAL A 128 -16.26 -5.47 -6.17
CA VAL A 128 -17.43 -5.89 -6.94
C VAL A 128 -17.29 -5.35 -8.37
N ALA A 129 -16.87 -4.10 -8.53
CA ALA A 129 -16.55 -3.52 -9.84
C ALA A 129 -15.47 -4.32 -10.60
N GLU A 130 -14.50 -4.89 -9.87
CA GLU A 130 -13.45 -5.76 -10.43
C GLU A 130 -13.89 -7.23 -10.61
N GLY A 131 -15.17 -7.55 -10.38
CA GLY A 131 -15.77 -8.86 -10.64
C GLY A 131 -15.66 -9.89 -9.51
N PHE A 132 -15.22 -9.48 -8.30
CA PHE A 132 -15.23 -10.34 -7.12
C PHE A 132 -16.61 -10.35 -6.45
N SER A 133 -16.91 -11.41 -5.71
CA SER A 133 -18.16 -11.47 -4.92
C SER A 133 -18.14 -10.45 -3.77
N ALA A 134 -19.32 -9.98 -3.36
CA ALA A 134 -19.45 -9.03 -2.26
C ALA A 134 -18.89 -9.55 -0.92
N ASP A 135 -18.86 -10.88 -0.73
CA ASP A 135 -18.34 -11.52 0.48
C ASP A 135 -16.82 -11.73 0.46
N THR A 136 -16.19 -11.57 -0.70
CA THR A 136 -14.73 -11.66 -0.83
C THR A 136 -14.09 -10.41 -0.22
N SER A 137 -12.96 -10.56 0.48
CA SER A 137 -12.11 -9.42 0.81
C SER A 137 -10.95 -9.35 -0.18
N THR A 138 -10.60 -8.15 -0.62
CA THR A 138 -9.55 -7.94 -1.63
C THR A 138 -8.56 -6.87 -1.18
N LEU A 139 -7.39 -6.88 -1.81
CA LEU A 139 -6.45 -5.79 -1.77
C LEU A 139 -6.07 -5.43 -3.20
N THR A 140 -6.30 -4.17 -3.56
CA THR A 140 -5.94 -3.61 -4.87
C THR A 140 -4.67 -2.78 -4.75
N VAL A 141 -3.79 -2.86 -5.76
CA VAL A 141 -2.54 -2.10 -5.80
C VAL A 141 -2.56 -1.13 -6.98
N HIS A 142 -2.28 0.14 -6.71
CA HIS A 142 -2.13 1.18 -7.74
C HIS A 142 -0.73 1.78 -7.72
N GLY A 143 -0.19 2.12 -8.89
CA GLY A 143 0.99 2.97 -9.00
C GLY A 143 0.60 4.43 -8.82
N LEU A 144 1.04 5.05 -7.73
CA LEU A 144 0.63 6.40 -7.34
C LEU A 144 1.82 7.36 -7.30
N ARG A 145 1.52 8.65 -7.45
CA ARG A 145 2.44 9.77 -7.31
C ARG A 145 1.67 10.99 -6.80
N GLY A 146 2.24 11.78 -5.90
CA GLY A 146 1.81 13.18 -5.78
C GLY A 146 2.13 13.91 -4.46
N VAL A 147 2.84 15.03 -4.60
CA VAL A 147 2.52 16.31 -3.95
C VAL A 147 2.44 17.31 -5.10
N HIS A 148 1.30 17.99 -5.24
CA HIS A 148 1.12 19.03 -6.25
C HIS A 148 1.00 20.37 -5.54
N TYR A 149 1.90 21.29 -5.85
CA TYR A 149 1.87 22.64 -5.30
C TYR A 149 0.72 23.40 -5.94
N ASN A 150 -0.16 23.95 -5.11
CA ASN A 150 -1.23 24.84 -5.58
C ASN A 150 -0.82 26.31 -5.44
N ASN A 151 -0.04 26.66 -4.42
CA ASN A 151 0.52 27.99 -4.17
C ASN A 151 1.84 27.85 -3.41
N GLU A 152 2.79 28.75 -3.67
CA GLU A 152 4.10 28.81 -3.02
C GLU A 152 4.36 30.24 -2.52
N THR A 153 4.93 30.37 -1.32
CA THR A 153 5.38 31.66 -0.77
C THR A 153 6.78 31.45 -0.19
N ALA A 154 7.70 32.36 -0.48
CA ALA A 154 9.07 32.36 0.03
C ALA A 154 9.16 32.85 1.48
#